data_AF-A0A0P9FB04-F1
#
_entry.id   AF-A0A0P9FB04-F1
#
_cell.length_a   1.000
_cell.length_b   1.000
_cell.length_c   1.000
_cell.angle_alpha   90.00
_cell.angle_beta   90.00
_cell.angle_gamma   90.00
#
_symmetry.space_group_name_H-M   'P 1'
#
loop_
_entity.id
_entity.type
_entity.pdbx_description
1 polymer ?
#
loop_
_entity_poly.entity_id
_entity_poly.type
_entity_poly.pdbx_seq_one_letter_code
_entity_poly.pdbx_strand_id
1 'polypeptide(L)'
;MPAQASTSAPAALRTIDDTEEEIPPLAFDTEDELRAVLERWRADLVRRVDERCGASAGGKGKGKGKAAQGQMTAQDKQRVEELVMKQFYRKVESIISSNCTIAGLPVAEYERKKKRGELGKTQPFNDELHQRVLKYQNDLFDAREVNARERVDAPSRTAEYVQGVVELDKEYLGKLEDARAPVPDELSLPKVRPRKSLGVAAAPQEAPTPAQAQQYFEEGRQTLDRLLEEVPRLATAADEARQVALDAAALE
;
A
#
# COMPACT_ATOMS: atom_id res chain seq x y z
N MET A 1 -30.38 -4.57 27.94
CA MET A 1 -29.61 -5.76 27.50
C MET A 1 -30.62 -6.71 26.87
N PRO A 2 -30.50 -7.15 25.60
CA PRO A 2 -29.28 -7.41 24.83
C PRO A 2 -29.16 -6.59 23.52
N ALA A 3 -28.03 -6.78 22.84
CA ALA A 3 -27.68 -6.22 21.54
C ALA A 3 -28.42 -6.91 20.38
N GLN A 4 -28.78 -6.15 19.35
CA GLN A 4 -28.88 -6.64 17.98
C GLN A 4 -28.25 -5.62 17.04
N ALA A 5 -27.23 -6.09 16.31
CA ALA A 5 -26.68 -5.43 15.16
C ALA A 5 -27.70 -5.50 14.02
N SER A 6 -28.01 -4.35 13.42
CA SER A 6 -28.71 -4.29 12.14
C SER A 6 -27.89 -3.44 11.20
N THR A 7 -27.36 -4.12 10.19
CA THR A 7 -26.70 -3.56 9.01
C THR A 7 -27.63 -2.61 8.25
N SER A 8 -27.18 -1.39 8.02
CA SER A 8 -27.50 -0.66 6.79
C SER A 8 -26.33 0.27 6.47
N ALA A 9 -25.75 0.05 5.29
CA ALA A 9 -24.75 0.95 4.73
C ALA A 9 -25.38 2.32 4.47
N PRO A 10 -24.85 3.42 5.02
CA PRO A 10 -25.13 4.73 4.48
C PRO A 10 -24.13 4.99 3.35
N ALA A 11 -24.66 4.83 2.14
CA ALA A 11 -24.62 5.85 1.11
C ALA A 11 -23.35 6.74 1.10
N ALA A 12 -22.52 6.46 0.10
CA ALA A 12 -22.04 7.43 -0.87
C ALA A 12 -22.62 8.86 -0.71
N LEU A 13 -22.01 9.63 0.16
CA LEU A 13 -21.95 11.09 0.13
C LEU A 13 -20.49 11.45 0.36
N ARG A 14 -19.64 10.99 -0.57
CA ARG A 14 -18.38 11.67 -0.85
C ARG A 14 -18.78 12.97 -1.53
N THR A 15 -18.89 14.02 -0.72
CA THR A 15 -18.84 15.39 -1.18
C THR A 15 -17.61 15.52 -2.06
N ILE A 16 -17.87 15.67 -3.35
CA ILE A 16 -16.95 16.31 -4.28
C ILE A 16 -16.89 17.75 -3.78
N ASP A 17 -15.89 18.08 -2.97
CA ASP A 17 -15.44 19.45 -2.79
C ASP A 17 -13.94 19.38 -2.42
N ASP A 18 -13.17 20.03 -3.27
CA ASP A 18 -11.79 20.51 -3.10
C ASP A 18 -10.66 19.48 -3.05
N THR A 19 -10.41 18.82 -4.20
CA THR A 19 -9.04 18.78 -4.69
C THR A 19 -8.64 20.20 -5.11
N GLU A 20 -8.36 21.07 -4.14
CA GLU A 20 -7.34 22.08 -4.39
C GLU A 20 -6.06 21.27 -4.66
N GLU A 21 -5.58 21.30 -5.89
CA GLU A 21 -4.16 21.09 -6.13
C GLU A 21 -3.47 22.11 -5.22
N GLU A 22 -3.10 21.69 -4.01
CA GLU A 22 -2.36 22.48 -3.05
C GLU A 22 -1.02 22.76 -3.73
N ILE A 23 -0.96 23.88 -4.45
CA ILE A 23 0.22 24.32 -5.18
C ILE A 23 1.33 24.30 -4.13
N PRO A 24 2.36 23.45 -4.29
CA PRO A 24 3.39 23.34 -3.28
C PRO A 24 3.94 24.75 -3.03
N PRO A 25 4.00 25.19 -1.76
CA PRO A 25 4.38 26.55 -1.44
C PRO A 25 5.74 26.84 -2.07
N LEU A 26 5.90 28.01 -2.71
CA LEU A 26 7.16 28.37 -3.35
C LEU A 26 8.29 28.22 -2.33
N ALA A 27 9.21 27.29 -2.58
CA ALA A 27 10.29 26.98 -1.67
C ALA A 27 11.56 27.69 -2.13
N PHE A 28 12.16 28.46 -1.22
CA PHE A 28 13.45 29.10 -1.39
C PHE A 28 14.43 28.50 -0.38
N ASP A 29 15.67 28.30 -0.80
CA ASP A 29 16.70 27.78 0.09
C ASP A 29 17.21 28.90 1.01
N THR A 30 17.28 30.12 0.48
CA THR A 30 17.79 31.30 1.21
C THR A 30 16.89 32.53 1.08
N GLU A 31 17.00 33.44 2.06
CA GLU A 31 16.30 34.74 2.03
C GLU A 31 16.79 35.63 0.88
N ASP A 32 18.07 35.49 0.50
CA ASP A 32 18.67 36.25 -0.59
C ASP A 32 18.11 35.84 -1.95
N GLU A 33 17.76 34.57 -2.15
CA GLU A 33 17.06 34.10 -3.35
C GLU A 33 15.67 34.72 -3.49
N LEU A 34 14.87 34.71 -2.41
CA LEU A 34 13.54 35.34 -2.40
C LEU A 34 13.66 36.83 -2.74
N ARG A 35 14.61 37.54 -2.12
CA ARG A 35 14.87 38.96 -2.40
C ARG A 35 15.32 39.20 -3.83
N ALA A 36 16.21 38.37 -4.36
CA ALA A 36 16.69 38.49 -5.73
C ALA A 36 15.55 38.33 -6.74
N VAL A 37 14.63 37.40 -6.50
CA VAL A 37 13.43 37.21 -7.34
C VAL A 37 12.50 38.43 -7.26
N LEU A 38 12.23 38.93 -6.05
CA LEU A 38 11.38 40.10 -5.85
C LEU A 38 11.96 41.38 -6.45
N GLU A 39 13.27 41.59 -6.35
CA GLU A 39 13.98 42.73 -6.95
C GLU A 39 14.04 42.63 -8.47
N ARG A 40 14.28 41.43 -9.02
CA ARG A 40 14.22 41.20 -10.46
C ARG A 40 12.82 41.50 -11.01
N TRP A 41 11.79 41.03 -10.31
CA TRP A 41 10.40 41.29 -10.70
C TRP A 41 10.06 42.78 -10.63
N ARG A 42 10.52 43.47 -9.59
CA ARG A 42 10.40 44.92 -9.44
C ARG A 42 11.05 45.66 -10.61
N ALA A 43 12.29 45.31 -10.95
CA ALA A 43 13.02 45.91 -12.07
C ALA A 43 12.30 45.66 -13.40
N ASP A 44 11.76 44.47 -13.62
CA ASP A 44 10.98 44.15 -14.81
C ASP A 44 9.67 44.94 -14.90
N LEU A 45 9.00 45.18 -13.77
CA LEU A 45 7.80 46.01 -13.73
C LEU A 45 8.13 47.48 -14.04
N VAL A 46 9.20 48.04 -13.46
CA VAL A 46 9.66 49.40 -13.75
C VAL A 46 9.98 49.53 -15.24
N ARG A 47 10.77 48.59 -15.78
CA ARG A 47 11.13 48.56 -17.20
C ARG A 47 9.91 48.51 -18.11
N ARG A 48 8.89 47.70 -17.78
CA ARG A 48 7.65 47.62 -18.57
C ARG A 48 6.82 48.89 -18.50
N VAL A 49 6.77 49.57 -17.35
CA VAL A 49 6.14 50.89 -17.22
C VAL A 49 6.90 51.90 -18.08
N ASP A 50 8.23 51.89 -18.04
CA ASP A 50 9.07 52.76 -18.85
C ASP A 50 8.94 52.50 -20.35
N GLU A 51 8.88 51.24 -20.80
CA GLU A 51 8.70 50.89 -22.22
C GLU A 51 7.32 51.32 -22.73
N ARG A 52 6.27 51.09 -21.92
CA ARG A 52 4.89 51.43 -22.29
C ARG A 52 4.62 52.93 -22.25
N CYS A 53 5.28 53.67 -21.35
CA CYS A 53 5.18 55.12 -21.23
C CYS A 53 6.26 55.88 -22.02
N GLY A 54 7.31 55.21 -22.47
CA GLY A 54 8.51 55.80 -23.08
C GLY A 54 8.74 55.43 -24.54
N ALA A 55 7.81 54.72 -25.20
CA ALA A 55 7.86 54.45 -26.64
C ALA A 55 7.58 55.71 -27.48
N SER A 56 8.50 56.67 -27.44
CA SER A 56 8.78 57.64 -28.51
C SER A 56 10.20 58.20 -28.35
N ALA A 57 11.21 57.34 -28.35
CA ALA A 57 12.59 57.77 -28.56
C ALA A 57 13.35 56.71 -29.37
N GLY A 58 13.22 56.72 -30.71
CA GLY A 58 14.19 56.02 -31.56
C GLY A 58 13.69 55.35 -32.85
N GLY A 59 12.41 55.40 -33.20
CA GLY A 59 11.93 54.82 -34.46
C GLY A 59 11.89 55.83 -35.62
N LYS A 60 12.96 55.90 -36.44
CA LYS A 60 12.89 56.52 -37.78
C LYS A 60 12.00 55.66 -38.70
N GLY A 61 10.68 55.74 -38.52
CA GLY A 61 9.69 55.07 -39.36
C GLY A 61 8.87 56.10 -40.13
N LYS A 62 9.25 56.35 -41.38
CA LYS A 62 8.53 57.21 -42.32
C LYS A 62 7.26 56.48 -42.79
N GLY A 63 6.18 56.53 -42.01
CA GLY A 63 4.92 55.84 -42.29
C GLY A 63 3.72 56.72 -41.98
N LYS A 64 3.08 57.23 -43.03
CA LYS A 64 1.92 58.12 -42.97
C LYS A 64 0.67 57.29 -42.62
N GLY A 65 0.11 57.50 -41.44
CA GLY A 65 -1.30 57.22 -41.12
C GLY A 65 -1.63 55.84 -40.53
N LYS A 66 -1.67 55.76 -39.20
CA LYS A 66 -2.83 55.31 -38.40
C LYS A 66 -2.48 55.39 -36.91
N ALA A 67 -3.25 56.22 -36.19
CA ALA A 67 -3.38 56.36 -34.73
C ALA A 67 -2.16 55.99 -33.87
N ALA A 68 -1.33 56.99 -33.57
CA ALA A 68 -0.52 56.95 -32.36
C ALA A 68 -1.47 56.85 -31.15
N GLN A 69 -1.41 55.71 -30.46
CA GLN A 69 -2.01 55.52 -29.15
C GLN A 69 -1.48 56.64 -28.23
N GLY A 70 -2.40 57.35 -27.56
CA GLY A 70 -2.16 58.65 -26.93
C GLY A 70 -0.92 58.69 -26.04
N GLN A 71 -0.13 59.76 -26.21
CA GLN A 71 0.99 60.08 -25.32
C GLN A 71 0.46 60.29 -23.90
N MET A 72 0.89 59.45 -22.96
CA MET A 72 0.68 59.68 -21.54
C MET A 72 1.56 60.85 -21.08
N THR A 73 1.01 61.77 -20.29
CA THR A 73 1.79 62.86 -19.70
C THR A 73 2.77 62.33 -18.65
N ALA A 74 3.80 63.10 -18.31
CA ALA A 74 4.73 62.72 -17.22
C ALA A 74 4.00 62.50 -15.88
N GLN A 75 2.90 63.22 -15.66
CA GLN A 75 2.04 63.07 -14.49
C GLN A 75 1.26 61.75 -14.54
N ASP A 76 0.80 61.31 -15.72
CA ASP A 76 0.15 60.02 -15.90
C ASP A 76 1.13 58.87 -15.71
N LYS A 77 2.37 59.01 -16.22
CA LYS A 77 3.45 58.04 -15.99
C LYS A 77 3.71 57.86 -14.49
N GLN A 78 3.84 58.96 -13.75
CA GLN A 78 4.06 58.92 -12.31
C GLN A 78 2.90 58.26 -11.55
N ARG A 79 1.65 58.51 -11.97
CA ARG A 79 0.45 57.86 -11.40
C ARG A 79 0.43 56.36 -11.70
N VAL A 80 0.80 55.95 -12.90
CA VAL A 80 0.88 54.53 -13.27
C VAL A 80 1.99 53.83 -12.49
N GLU A 81 3.16 54.43 -12.40
CA GLU A 81 4.28 53.90 -11.61
C GLU A 81 3.88 53.77 -10.13
N GLU A 82 3.21 54.78 -9.57
CA GLU A 82 2.69 54.73 -8.22
C GLU A 82 1.67 53.61 -8.01
N LEU A 83 0.74 53.44 -8.95
CA LEU A 83 -0.25 52.36 -8.90
C LEU A 83 0.41 50.98 -8.96
N VAL A 84 1.33 50.78 -9.91
CA VAL A 84 2.02 49.49 -10.11
C VAL A 84 2.92 49.16 -8.93
N MET A 85 3.71 50.12 -8.44
CA MET A 85 4.69 49.85 -7.38
C MET A 85 4.08 49.88 -5.98
N LYS A 86 3.20 50.84 -5.67
CA LYS A 86 2.66 50.95 -4.31
C LYS A 86 1.45 50.06 -4.09
N GLN A 87 0.62 49.83 -5.10
CA GLN A 87 -0.60 49.04 -4.94
C GLN A 87 -0.43 47.62 -5.45
N PHE A 88 0.02 47.43 -6.69
CA PHE A 88 0.08 46.10 -7.28
C PHE A 88 1.24 45.28 -6.73
N TYR A 89 2.48 45.78 -6.82
CA TYR A 89 3.68 45.08 -6.36
C TYR A 89 3.59 44.73 -4.88
N ARG A 90 3.25 45.69 -4.00
CA ARG A 90 3.11 45.42 -2.56
C ARG A 90 2.06 44.38 -2.22
N LYS A 91 0.91 44.37 -2.92
CA LYS A 91 -0.13 43.35 -2.69
C LYS A 91 0.38 41.96 -3.06
N VAL A 92 1.03 41.83 -4.21
CA VAL A 92 1.55 40.55 -4.68
C VAL A 92 2.75 40.10 -3.85
N GLU A 93 3.65 41.01 -3.46
CA GLU A 93 4.76 40.74 -2.55
C GLU A 93 4.26 40.17 -1.22
N SER A 94 3.18 40.75 -0.66
CA SER A 94 2.54 40.23 0.55
C SER A 94 1.97 38.83 0.35
N ILE A 95 1.36 38.55 -0.81
CA ILE A 95 0.81 37.22 -1.14
C ILE A 95 1.94 36.19 -1.33
N ILE A 96 3.03 36.57 -2.01
CA ILE A 96 4.18 35.69 -2.19
C ILE A 96 4.80 35.36 -0.83
N SER A 97 5.01 36.38 0.01
CA SER A 97 5.60 36.20 1.34
C SER A 97 4.76 35.35 2.27
N SER A 98 3.42 35.34 2.12
CA SER A 98 2.53 34.48 2.92
C SER A 98 2.47 33.03 2.44
N ASN A 99 2.77 32.77 1.16
CA ASN A 99 2.63 31.45 0.54
C ASN A 99 3.97 30.80 0.15
N CYS A 100 5.11 31.40 0.52
CA CYS A 100 6.43 30.82 0.30
C CYS A 100 7.07 30.32 1.60
N THR A 101 8.02 29.42 1.44
CA THR A 101 8.86 28.91 2.52
C THR A 101 10.32 29.24 2.26
N ILE A 102 11.08 29.50 3.32
CA ILE A 102 12.54 29.67 3.29
C ILE A 102 13.14 28.56 4.15
N ALA A 103 14.03 27.75 3.57
CA ALA A 103 14.60 26.57 4.22
C ALA A 103 13.53 25.61 4.80
N GLY A 104 12.41 25.44 4.07
CA GLY A 104 11.29 24.58 4.46
C GLY A 104 10.39 25.13 5.58
N LEU A 105 10.59 26.39 6.00
CA LEU A 105 9.76 27.05 7.01
C LEU A 105 8.96 28.20 6.39
N PRO A 106 7.70 28.44 6.81
CA PRO A 106 6.97 29.64 6.41
C PRO A 106 7.77 30.91 6.73
N VAL A 107 7.75 31.93 5.86
CA VAL A 107 8.55 33.17 6.03
C VAL A 107 8.37 33.80 7.41
N ALA A 108 7.13 33.82 7.92
CA ALA A 108 6.84 34.36 9.26
C ALA A 108 7.54 33.58 10.38
N GLU A 109 7.67 32.26 10.27
CA GLU A 109 8.39 31.42 11.22
C GLU A 109 9.90 31.54 11.06
N TYR A 110 10.37 31.61 9.81
CA TYR A 110 11.76 31.85 9.48
C TYR A 110 12.25 33.16 10.10
N GLU A 111 11.53 34.27 9.93
CA GLU A 111 11.87 35.56 10.54
C GLU A 111 11.85 35.52 12.08
N ARG A 112 10.90 34.80 12.68
CA ARG A 112 10.85 34.61 14.14
C ARG A 112 12.08 33.84 14.63
N LYS A 113 12.45 32.74 13.97
CA LYS A 113 13.65 31.94 14.30
C LYS A 113 14.93 32.74 14.06
N LYS A 114 14.99 33.55 13.00
CA LYS A 114 16.09 34.48 12.72
C LYS A 114 16.25 35.52 13.83
N LYS A 115 15.17 36.18 14.25
CA LYS A 115 15.18 37.16 15.37
C LYS A 115 15.59 36.53 16.70
N ARG A 116 15.30 35.24 16.89
CA ARG A 116 15.72 34.46 18.07
C ARG A 116 17.15 33.93 17.99
N GLY A 117 17.84 34.08 16.85
CA GLY A 117 19.17 33.51 16.64
C GLY A 117 19.18 31.97 16.63
N GLU A 118 18.05 31.35 16.31
CA GLU A 118 17.93 29.89 16.17
C GLU A 118 18.23 29.42 14.75
N LEU A 119 18.27 30.35 13.80
CA LEU A 119 18.63 30.08 12.41
C LEU A 119 20.13 29.74 12.33
N GLY A 120 20.46 28.49 12.01
CA GLY A 120 21.85 27.99 12.01
C GLY A 120 22.24 27.16 13.23
N LYS A 121 21.35 27.02 14.22
CA LYS A 121 21.45 25.92 15.19
C LYS A 121 20.94 24.68 14.48
N THR A 122 21.83 23.96 13.79
CA THR A 122 21.54 22.57 13.43
C THR A 122 21.11 21.86 14.71
N GLN A 123 20.10 21.00 14.60
CA GLN A 123 19.74 20.16 15.72
C GLN A 123 21.02 19.44 16.15
N PRO A 124 21.44 19.54 17.42
CA PRO A 124 22.67 18.92 17.86
C PRO A 124 22.60 17.43 17.53
N PHE A 125 23.73 16.84 17.16
CA PHE A 125 23.81 15.41 16.90
C PHE A 125 23.22 14.66 18.08
N ASN A 126 22.16 13.90 17.83
CA ASN A 126 21.44 13.20 18.86
C ASN A 126 22.07 11.81 19.03
N ASP A 127 22.96 11.69 20.01
CA ASP A 127 23.65 10.44 20.32
C ASP A 127 22.67 9.29 20.59
N GLU A 128 21.55 9.54 21.25
CA GLU A 128 20.54 8.51 21.51
C GLU A 128 19.88 8.01 20.22
N LEU A 129 19.54 8.92 19.31
CA LEU A 129 18.98 8.57 18.01
C LEU A 129 20.01 7.79 17.18
N HIS A 130 21.27 8.22 17.21
CA HIS A 130 22.36 7.54 16.51
C HIS A 130 22.57 6.12 17.03
N GLN A 131 22.61 5.93 18.35
CA GLN A 131 22.71 4.60 18.96
C GLN A 131 21.52 3.71 18.61
N ARG A 132 20.30 4.26 18.56
CA ARG A 132 19.12 3.51 18.09
C ARG A 132 19.23 3.10 16.62
N VAL A 133 19.71 4.00 15.75
CA VAL A 133 19.92 3.70 14.34
C VAL A 133 20.96 2.59 14.16
N LEU A 134 22.09 2.67 14.86
CA LEU A 134 23.13 1.63 14.83
C LEU A 134 22.58 0.27 15.31
N LYS A 135 21.84 0.28 16.43
CA LYS A 135 21.20 -0.94 16.93
C LYS A 135 20.24 -1.53 15.89
N TYR A 136 19.37 -0.70 15.32
CA TYR A 136 18.41 -1.16 14.32
C TYR A 136 19.08 -1.71 13.06
N GLN A 137 20.18 -1.10 12.63
CA GLN A 137 20.98 -1.61 11.52
C GLN A 137 21.57 -2.99 11.83
N ASN A 138 22.16 -3.17 13.02
CA ASN A 138 22.71 -4.46 13.44
C ASN A 138 21.61 -5.52 13.55
N ASP A 139 20.49 -5.20 14.20
CA ASP A 139 19.33 -6.11 14.33
C ASP A 139 18.79 -6.52 12.95
N LEU A 140 18.80 -5.60 11.96
CA LEU A 140 18.42 -5.90 10.58
C LEU A 140 19.43 -6.83 9.87
N PHE A 141 20.72 -6.67 10.12
CA PHE A 141 21.74 -7.57 9.56
C PHE A 141 21.60 -8.98 10.14
N ASP A 142 21.44 -9.09 11.47
CA ASP A 142 21.25 -10.37 12.16
C ASP A 142 19.97 -11.06 11.67
N ALA A 143 18.85 -10.34 11.57
CA ALA A 143 17.59 -10.89 11.07
C ALA A 143 17.71 -11.38 9.61
N ARG A 144 18.46 -10.68 8.75
CA ARG A 144 18.70 -11.11 7.36
C ARG A 144 19.55 -12.37 7.30
N GLU A 145 20.57 -12.47 8.15
CA GLU A 145 21.42 -13.65 8.20
C GLU A 145 20.64 -14.87 8.71
N VAL A 146 19.85 -14.71 9.77
CA VAL A 146 18.96 -15.77 10.28
C VAL A 146 17.97 -16.20 9.20
N ASN A 147 17.31 -15.27 8.52
CA ASN A 147 16.36 -15.61 7.46
C ASN A 147 17.04 -16.36 6.29
N ALA A 148 18.25 -15.96 5.91
CA ALA A 148 19.02 -16.64 4.87
C ALA A 148 19.38 -18.08 5.28
N ARG A 149 19.81 -18.28 6.53
CA ARG A 149 20.08 -19.62 7.08
C ARG A 149 18.82 -20.47 7.18
N GLU A 150 17.73 -19.93 7.73
CA GLU A 150 16.46 -20.66 7.87
C GLU A 150 15.86 -21.07 6.52
N ARG A 151 16.00 -20.27 5.47
CA ARG A 151 15.57 -20.64 4.12
C ARG A 151 16.29 -21.87 3.57
N VAL A 152 17.48 -22.18 4.07
CA VAL A 152 18.26 -23.36 3.66
C VAL A 152 18.03 -24.51 4.65
N ASP A 153 18.16 -24.23 5.95
CA ASP A 153 18.15 -25.26 6.99
C ASP A 153 16.73 -25.78 7.31
N ALA A 154 15.68 -24.95 7.18
CA ALA A 154 14.32 -25.37 7.47
C ALA A 154 13.78 -26.36 6.42
N PRO A 155 13.94 -26.12 5.10
CA PRO A 155 13.57 -27.10 4.08
C PRO A 155 14.37 -28.40 4.20
N SER A 156 15.68 -28.34 4.45
CA SER A 156 16.51 -29.54 4.60
C SER A 156 16.07 -30.41 5.77
N ARG A 157 15.88 -29.83 6.97
CA ARG A 157 15.39 -30.58 8.13
C ARG A 157 13.99 -31.16 7.92
N THR A 158 13.12 -30.40 7.25
CA THR A 158 11.76 -30.87 6.92
C THR A 158 11.82 -32.03 5.93
N ALA A 159 12.71 -31.96 4.93
CA ALA A 159 12.91 -33.03 3.96
C ALA A 159 13.44 -34.31 4.62
N GLU A 160 14.41 -34.20 5.53
CA GLU A 160 14.92 -35.34 6.31
C GLU A 160 13.80 -35.98 7.15
N TYR A 161 12.98 -35.18 7.81
CA TYR A 161 11.84 -35.68 8.59
C TYR A 161 10.81 -36.40 7.72
N VAL A 162 10.40 -35.78 6.60
CA VAL A 162 9.43 -36.39 5.66
C VAL A 162 9.99 -37.67 5.06
N GLN A 163 11.28 -37.70 4.73
CA GLN A 163 11.92 -38.91 4.22
C GLN A 163 11.87 -40.05 5.24
N GLY A 164 12.14 -39.78 6.52
CA GLY A 164 12.01 -40.79 7.57
C GLY A 164 10.60 -41.36 7.71
N VAL A 165 9.57 -40.52 7.58
CA VAL A 165 8.16 -40.98 7.59
C VAL A 165 7.87 -41.86 6.37
N VAL A 166 8.32 -41.45 5.18
CA VAL A 166 8.13 -42.24 3.95
C VAL A 166 8.84 -43.59 4.01
N GLU A 167 10.03 -43.65 4.61
CA GLU A 167 10.76 -44.90 4.82
C GLU A 167 10.01 -45.85 5.77
N LEU A 168 9.49 -45.33 6.89
CA LEU A 168 8.63 -46.08 7.80
C LEU A 168 7.36 -46.61 7.11
N ASP A 169 6.68 -45.78 6.33
CA ASP A 169 5.48 -46.19 5.59
C ASP A 169 5.79 -47.30 4.56
N LYS A 170 6.94 -47.23 3.89
CA LYS A 170 7.40 -48.30 2.99
C LYS A 170 7.65 -49.60 3.74
N GLU A 171 8.26 -49.55 4.92
CA GLU A 171 8.47 -50.73 5.76
C GLU A 171 7.14 -51.33 6.23
N TYR A 172 6.17 -50.50 6.61
CA TYR A 172 4.83 -50.97 6.97
C TYR A 172 4.09 -51.59 5.79
N LEU A 173 4.17 -50.99 4.60
CA LEU A 173 3.60 -51.56 3.39
C LEU A 173 4.23 -52.92 3.07
N GLY A 174 5.55 -53.05 3.17
CA GLY A 174 6.23 -54.34 2.98
C GLY A 174 5.71 -55.42 3.93
N LYS A 175 5.53 -55.08 5.22
CA LYS A 175 4.95 -56.00 6.22
C LYS A 175 3.50 -56.38 5.88
N LEU A 176 2.70 -55.47 5.33
CA LEU A 176 1.33 -55.75 4.90
C LEU A 176 1.28 -56.61 3.64
N GLU A 177 2.22 -56.43 2.72
CA GLU A 177 2.38 -57.27 1.53
C GLU A 177 2.81 -58.70 1.91
N ASP A 178 3.74 -58.83 2.85
CA ASP A 178 4.18 -60.13 3.38
C ASP A 178 3.07 -60.84 4.18
N ALA A 179 2.23 -60.07 4.87
CA ALA A 179 1.07 -60.58 5.61
C ALA A 179 -0.15 -60.83 4.70
N ARG A 180 -0.06 -60.56 3.39
CA ARG A 180 -1.16 -60.75 2.44
C ARG A 180 -1.41 -62.24 2.22
N ALA A 181 -2.42 -62.77 2.90
CA ALA A 181 -2.95 -64.10 2.59
C ALA A 181 -3.49 -64.12 1.13
N PRO A 182 -3.26 -65.21 0.37
CA PRO A 182 -3.86 -65.35 -0.96
C PRO A 182 -5.38 -65.36 -0.81
N VAL A 183 -6.05 -64.37 -1.39
CA VAL A 183 -7.51 -64.33 -1.48
C VAL A 183 -7.94 -65.48 -2.40
N PRO A 184 -8.82 -66.40 -1.97
CA PRO A 184 -9.34 -67.45 -2.83
C PRO A 184 -9.94 -66.84 -4.10
N ASP A 185 -9.61 -67.40 -5.26
CA ASP A 185 -9.95 -66.84 -6.58
C ASP A 185 -11.47 -66.55 -6.76
N GLU A 186 -12.31 -67.19 -5.94
CA GLU A 186 -13.78 -67.05 -5.91
C GLU A 186 -14.29 -65.68 -5.42
N LEU A 187 -13.49 -64.91 -4.67
CA LEU A 187 -13.83 -63.56 -4.19
C LEU A 187 -13.04 -62.45 -4.90
N SER A 188 -12.29 -62.80 -5.95
CA SER A 188 -11.49 -61.83 -6.68
C SER A 188 -12.39 -60.91 -7.50
N LEU A 189 -12.38 -59.61 -7.16
CA LEU A 189 -13.02 -58.60 -8.02
C LEU A 189 -12.35 -58.65 -9.41
N PRO A 190 -13.13 -58.59 -10.51
CA PRO A 190 -12.57 -58.64 -11.85
C PRO A 190 -11.52 -57.54 -12.01
N LYS A 191 -10.29 -57.94 -12.33
CA LYS A 191 -9.13 -57.03 -12.50
C LYS A 191 -9.54 -55.84 -13.37
N VAL A 192 -9.58 -54.65 -12.76
CA VAL A 192 -9.80 -53.40 -13.49
C VAL A 192 -8.62 -53.22 -14.45
N ARG A 193 -8.88 -53.41 -15.74
CA ARG A 193 -7.88 -53.15 -16.78
C ARG A 193 -7.48 -51.67 -16.73
N PRO A 194 -6.19 -51.33 -16.85
CA PRO A 194 -5.76 -49.94 -16.88
C PRO A 194 -6.39 -49.27 -18.11
N ARG A 195 -7.07 -48.14 -17.88
CA ARG A 195 -7.73 -47.35 -18.93
C ARG A 195 -6.69 -46.89 -19.94
N LYS A 196 -6.69 -47.49 -21.14
CA LYS A 196 -6.14 -46.85 -22.34
C LYS A 196 -7.05 -45.67 -22.68
N SER A 197 -6.43 -44.52 -22.90
CA SER A 197 -7.05 -43.26 -23.28
C SER A 197 -7.93 -43.42 -24.53
N LEU A 198 -9.17 -42.96 -24.38
CA LEU A 198 -10.08 -42.36 -25.36
C LEU A 198 -9.91 -42.80 -26.83
N GLY A 199 -10.84 -43.63 -27.25
CA GLY A 199 -11.14 -43.88 -28.64
C GLY A 199 -11.86 -45.21 -28.77
N VAL A 200 -13.01 -45.20 -29.45
CA VAL A 200 -13.90 -46.35 -29.72
C VAL A 200 -15.05 -46.51 -28.72
N ALA A 201 -16.24 -46.26 -29.25
CA ALA A 201 -17.54 -46.51 -28.66
C ALA A 201 -17.65 -47.96 -28.18
N ALA A 202 -17.83 -48.13 -26.87
CA ALA A 202 -18.25 -49.38 -26.25
C ALA A 202 -19.56 -49.13 -25.50
N ALA A 203 -20.44 -50.14 -25.59
CA ALA A 203 -21.83 -50.20 -25.17
C ALA A 203 -22.20 -49.51 -23.84
N PRO A 204 -23.45 -49.04 -23.67
CA PRO A 204 -23.85 -48.30 -22.49
C PRO A 204 -23.81 -49.23 -21.27
N GLN A 205 -22.82 -49.05 -20.40
CA GLN A 205 -23.14 -49.13 -18.98
C GLN A 205 -23.97 -47.88 -18.72
N GLU A 206 -25.27 -48.06 -18.53
CA GLU A 206 -26.22 -46.98 -18.26
C GLU A 206 -25.62 -46.05 -17.22
N ALA A 207 -25.20 -44.86 -17.66
CA ALA A 207 -24.90 -43.79 -16.75
C ALA A 207 -26.14 -43.59 -15.86
N PRO A 208 -25.98 -43.42 -14.54
CA PRO A 208 -27.11 -43.22 -13.65
C PRO A 208 -27.98 -42.11 -14.22
N THR A 209 -29.28 -42.40 -14.34
CA THR A 209 -30.22 -41.42 -14.87
C THR A 209 -30.15 -40.14 -14.03
N PRO A 210 -30.42 -38.96 -14.59
CA PRO A 210 -30.31 -37.70 -13.84
C PRO A 210 -31.13 -37.69 -12.54
N ALA A 211 -32.23 -38.45 -12.49
CA ALA A 211 -33.00 -38.69 -11.28
C ALA A 211 -32.26 -39.52 -10.21
N GLN A 212 -31.55 -40.57 -10.61
CA GLN A 212 -30.72 -41.38 -9.70
C GLN A 212 -29.51 -40.60 -9.20
N ALA A 213 -28.91 -39.76 -10.06
CA ALA A 213 -27.81 -38.89 -9.65
C ALA A 213 -28.26 -37.84 -8.60
N GLN A 214 -29.49 -37.32 -8.73
CA GLN A 214 -30.08 -36.43 -7.72
C GLN A 214 -30.39 -37.17 -6.41
N GLN A 215 -30.90 -38.40 -6.47
CA GLN A 215 -31.11 -39.22 -5.28
C GLN A 215 -29.80 -39.50 -4.53
N TYR A 216 -28.73 -39.89 -5.23
CA TYR A 216 -27.43 -40.09 -4.59
C TYR A 216 -26.85 -38.81 -3.99
N PHE A 217 -27.11 -37.66 -4.60
CA PHE A 217 -26.70 -36.38 -4.04
C PHE A 217 -27.48 -36.05 -2.76
N GLU A 218 -28.78 -36.31 -2.72
CA GLU A 218 -29.62 -36.10 -1.54
C GLU A 218 -29.27 -37.07 -0.40
N GLU A 219 -29.05 -38.35 -0.71
CA GLU A 219 -28.57 -39.36 0.25
C GLU A 219 -27.16 -39.01 0.77
N GLY A 220 -26.28 -38.56 -0.11
CA GLY A 220 -24.96 -38.04 0.24
C GLY A 220 -25.04 -36.83 1.16
N ARG A 221 -26.00 -35.94 0.94
CA ARG A 221 -26.22 -34.77 1.80
C ARG A 221 -26.73 -35.16 3.19
N GLN A 222 -27.71 -36.06 3.25
CA GLN A 222 -28.27 -36.54 4.51
C GLN A 222 -27.24 -37.30 5.37
N THR A 223 -26.36 -38.07 4.73
CA THR A 223 -25.27 -38.76 5.43
C THR A 223 -24.22 -37.79 5.95
N LEU A 224 -23.89 -36.75 5.19
CA LEU A 224 -23.01 -35.67 5.64
C LEU A 224 -23.60 -34.90 6.82
N ASP A 225 -24.89 -34.58 6.78
CA ASP A 225 -25.59 -33.89 7.86
C ASP A 225 -25.60 -34.75 9.15
N ARG A 226 -25.83 -36.05 9.04
CA ARG A 226 -25.72 -36.98 10.19
C ARG A 226 -24.31 -37.04 10.77
N LEU A 227 -23.29 -37.11 9.92
CA LEU A 227 -21.91 -37.11 10.38
C LEU A 227 -21.55 -35.81 11.11
N LEU A 228 -22.03 -34.66 10.61
CA LEU A 228 -21.82 -33.37 11.27
C LEU A 228 -22.52 -33.27 12.62
N GLU A 229 -23.66 -33.95 12.82
CA GLU A 229 -24.31 -34.06 14.13
C GLU A 229 -23.58 -35.01 15.09
N GLU A 230 -22.96 -36.07 14.57
CA GLU A 230 -22.26 -37.08 15.37
C GLU A 230 -20.83 -36.65 15.78
N VAL A 231 -20.15 -35.84 14.97
CA VAL A 231 -18.77 -35.38 15.24
C VAL A 231 -18.61 -34.68 16.60
N PRO A 232 -19.49 -33.76 17.02
CA PRO A 232 -19.40 -33.15 18.35
C PRO A 232 -19.60 -34.16 19.50
N ARG A 233 -20.44 -35.18 19.30
CA ARG A 233 -20.67 -36.24 20.29
C ARG A 233 -19.46 -37.16 20.42
N LEU A 234 -18.82 -37.50 19.29
CA LEU A 234 -17.60 -38.29 19.28
C LEU A 234 -16.41 -37.52 19.86
N ALA A 235 -16.32 -36.21 19.59
CA ALA A 235 -15.29 -35.35 20.18
C ALA A 235 -15.42 -35.25 21.70
N THR A 236 -16.64 -35.02 22.20
CA THR A 236 -16.91 -34.99 23.66
C THR A 236 -16.64 -36.33 24.33
N ALA A 237 -17.05 -37.45 23.72
CA ALA A 237 -16.73 -38.79 24.22
C ALA A 237 -15.21 -39.07 24.25
N ALA A 238 -14.46 -38.57 23.26
CA ALA A 238 -13.01 -38.71 23.21
C ALA A 238 -12.32 -37.87 24.30
N ASP A 239 -12.80 -36.65 24.57
CA ASP A 239 -12.29 -35.81 25.64
C ASP A 239 -12.58 -36.40 27.03
N GLU A 240 -13.77 -36.96 27.23
CA GLU A 240 -14.13 -37.68 28.46
C GLU A 240 -13.27 -38.94 28.67
N ALA A 241 -13.06 -39.74 27.62
CA ALA A 241 -12.18 -40.91 27.69
C ALA A 241 -10.73 -40.53 28.01
N ARG A 242 -10.25 -39.41 27.46
CA ARG A 242 -8.93 -38.86 27.78
C ARG A 242 -8.83 -38.42 29.23
N GLN A 243 -9.86 -37.77 29.76
CA GLN A 243 -9.89 -37.35 31.16
C GLN A 243 -9.86 -38.56 32.11
N VAL A 244 -10.65 -39.60 31.82
CA VAL A 244 -10.63 -40.86 32.58
C VAL A 244 -9.25 -41.53 32.56
N ALA A 245 -8.56 -41.53 31.41
CA ALA A 245 -7.21 -42.08 31.30
C ALA A 245 -6.19 -41.27 32.13
N LEU A 246 -6.31 -39.94 32.17
CA LEU A 246 -5.45 -39.08 32.99
C LEU A 246 -5.72 -39.26 34.50
N ASP A 247 -6.99 -39.38 34.88
CA ASP A 247 -7.38 -39.61 36.28
C ASP A 247 -6.94 -41.00 36.77
N ALA A 248 -6.97 -42.02 35.90
CA ALA A 248 -6.45 -43.36 36.19
C ALA A 248 -4.92 -43.36 36.36
N ALA A 249 -4.20 -42.62 35.53
CA ALA A 249 -2.74 -42.48 35.63
C ALA A 249 -2.28 -41.71 36.88
N ALA A 250 -3.15 -40.90 37.50
CA ALA A 250 -2.85 -40.18 38.74
C ALA A 250 -3.08 -41.01 40.03
N LEU A 251 -3.69 -42.19 39.91
CA LEU A 251 -3.97 -43.12 41.00
C LEU A 251 -2.91 -44.23 41.15
N GLU A 252 -2.01 -44.38 40.18
CA GLU A 252 -0.78 -45.21 40.25
C GLU A 252 0.40 -44.43 40.86
#